data_AF-A0A7S0LGY3-F1
#
_entry.id   AF-A0A7S0LGY3-F1
#
_cell.length_a   1.000
_cell.length_b   1.000
_cell.length_c   1.000
_cell.angle_alpha   90.00
_cell.angle_beta   90.00
_cell.angle_gamma   90.00
#
_symmetry.space_group_name_H-M   'P 1'
#
loop_
_entity.id
_entity.type
_entity.pdbx_description
1 polymer ?
#
loop_
_entity_poly.entity_id
_entity_poly.type
_entity_poly.pdbx_seq_one_letter_code
_entity_poly.pdbx_strand_id
1 'polypeptide(L)'
;VAFGLISALLGAFGHNWVHQPQYRYWSYLSLDTIGFSSTGWFREHVLQHHMYTNTPWDNHFRGTEPFLVCDPTARRSYLQSTITPYINPLILTFGLYGNYLAHLLDLLKGREEWARPTKVLLPLNIVLMLSRWGLLRGALLTYTWTAVLSVWYFSLALMNHNAEHCMDVDARNGATDFGEAQLQS
;
A
#
# COMPACT_ATOMS: atom_id res chain seq x y z
N VAL A 1 2.40 -5.41 -18.69
CA VAL A 1 3.45 -4.50 -18.16
C VAL A 1 2.99 -3.04 -18.17
N ALA A 2 2.78 -2.40 -19.32
CA ALA A 2 2.38 -0.98 -19.40
C ALA A 2 1.15 -0.63 -18.53
N PHE A 3 0.08 -1.43 -18.59
CA PHE A 3 -1.10 -1.26 -17.73
C PHE A 3 -0.77 -1.28 -16.23
N GLY A 4 0.10 -2.19 -15.79
CA GLY A 4 0.56 -2.27 -14.41
C GLY A 4 1.37 -1.05 -13.97
N LEU A 5 2.25 -0.53 -14.84
CA LEU A 5 3.03 0.69 -14.56
C LEU A 5 2.13 1.92 -14.45
N ILE A 6 1.19 2.10 -15.39
CA ILE A 6 0.24 3.22 -15.36
C ILE A 6 -0.65 3.12 -14.11
N SER A 7 -1.10 1.92 -13.78
CA SER A 7 -1.87 1.67 -12.54
C SER A 7 -1.04 1.99 -11.30
N ALA A 8 0.25 1.66 -11.28
CA ALA A 8 1.14 1.97 -10.16
C ALA A 8 1.31 3.48 -9.99
N LEU A 9 1.53 4.22 -11.07
CA LEU A 9 1.60 5.69 -11.02
C LEU A 9 0.28 6.30 -10.57
N LEU A 10 -0.85 5.80 -11.10
CA LEU A 10 -2.17 6.29 -10.73
C LEU A 10 -2.51 5.99 -9.27
N GLY A 11 -2.18 4.81 -8.77
CA GLY A 11 -2.35 4.48 -7.35
C GLY A 11 -1.39 5.29 -6.47
N ALA A 12 -0.10 5.29 -6.81
CA ALA A 12 0.97 5.85 -5.98
C ALA A 12 0.94 7.37 -5.92
N PHE A 13 0.60 8.08 -7.00
CA PHE A 13 0.43 9.53 -6.94
C PHE A 13 -1.04 9.93 -6.77
N GLY A 14 -1.97 9.13 -7.28
CA GLY A 14 -3.40 9.43 -7.16
C GLY A 14 -3.99 9.10 -5.79
N HIS A 15 -3.29 8.41 -4.88
CA HIS A 15 -3.72 8.40 -3.48
C HIS A 15 -3.73 9.81 -2.89
N ASN A 16 -3.00 10.78 -3.48
CA ASN A 16 -3.04 12.17 -3.02
C ASN A 16 -4.44 12.79 -3.02
N TRP A 17 -5.35 12.27 -3.85
CA TRP A 17 -6.76 12.70 -3.85
C TRP A 17 -7.50 12.32 -2.56
N VAL A 18 -7.01 11.37 -1.76
CA VAL A 18 -7.63 11.03 -0.46
C VAL A 18 -7.43 12.13 0.59
N HIS A 19 -6.41 12.97 0.45
CA HIS A 19 -6.12 14.09 1.36
C HIS A 19 -7.05 15.28 1.17
N GLN A 20 -7.77 15.34 0.05
CA GLN A 20 -8.52 16.52 -0.37
C GLN A 20 -10.00 16.16 -0.56
N PRO A 21 -10.90 16.56 0.35
CA PRO A 21 -12.31 16.17 0.31
C PRO A 21 -13.01 16.46 -1.03
N GLN A 22 -12.70 17.59 -1.67
CA GLN A 22 -13.29 17.94 -2.97
C GLN A 22 -12.88 17.01 -4.13
N TYR A 23 -11.79 16.26 -3.98
CA TYR A 23 -11.27 15.34 -4.99
C TYR A 23 -11.54 13.88 -4.69
N ARG A 24 -12.45 13.61 -3.75
CA ARG A 24 -12.75 12.24 -3.31
C ARG A 24 -13.17 11.31 -4.45
N TYR A 25 -13.90 11.81 -5.44
CA TYR A 25 -14.24 11.05 -6.63
C TYR A 25 -13.02 10.51 -7.39
N TRP A 26 -11.97 11.31 -7.54
CA TRP A 26 -10.73 10.89 -8.20
C TRP A 26 -10.00 9.80 -7.44
N SER A 27 -10.08 9.82 -6.10
CA SER A 27 -9.52 8.74 -5.29
C SER A 27 -10.23 7.39 -5.51
N TYR A 28 -11.52 7.41 -5.86
CA TYR A 28 -12.25 6.19 -6.20
C TYR A 28 -11.78 5.64 -7.54
N LEU A 29 -11.60 6.52 -8.53
CA LEU A 29 -11.11 6.13 -9.84
C LEU A 29 -9.66 5.66 -9.83
N SER A 30 -8.84 6.15 -8.90
CA SER A 30 -7.41 5.85 -8.86
C SER A 30 -7.04 4.65 -8.00
N LEU A 31 -7.79 4.40 -6.92
CA LEU A 31 -7.51 3.33 -5.96
C LEU A 31 -8.47 2.17 -6.12
N ASP A 32 -9.78 2.41 -6.05
CA ASP A 32 -10.77 1.30 -6.01
C ASP A 32 -10.72 0.47 -7.31
N THR A 33 -10.50 1.13 -8.46
CA THR A 33 -10.47 0.48 -9.78
C THR A 33 -9.34 -0.54 -9.94
N ILE A 34 -8.22 -0.31 -9.24
CA ILE A 34 -7.03 -1.17 -9.26
C ILE A 34 -6.96 -2.09 -8.03
N GLY A 35 -7.96 -2.03 -7.15
CA GLY A 35 -8.11 -2.92 -5.99
C GLY A 35 -7.58 -2.38 -4.66
N PHE A 36 -7.25 -1.10 -4.57
CA PHE A 36 -6.89 -0.47 -3.30
C PHE A 36 -8.10 0.25 -2.74
N SER A 37 -8.50 0.00 -1.48
CA SER A 37 -9.67 0.69 -0.95
C SER A 37 -9.37 2.16 -0.72
N SER A 38 -10.01 3.05 -1.47
CA SER A 38 -9.93 4.50 -1.25
C SER A 38 -10.40 4.91 0.16
N THR A 39 -11.34 4.17 0.76
CA THR A 39 -11.82 4.40 2.14
C THR A 39 -10.86 3.85 3.17
N GLY A 40 -10.30 2.66 2.92
CA GLY A 40 -9.17 2.14 3.68
C GLY A 40 -8.03 3.14 3.71
N TRP A 41 -7.57 3.56 2.53
CA TRP A 41 -6.56 4.60 2.36
C TRP A 41 -6.89 5.88 3.10
N PHE A 42 -8.10 6.41 3.03
CA PHE A 42 -8.44 7.60 3.80
C PHE A 42 -8.24 7.40 5.31
N ARG A 43 -8.71 6.28 5.87
CA ARG A 43 -8.61 6.03 7.32
C ARG A 43 -7.18 5.70 7.74
N GLU A 44 -6.57 4.73 7.07
CA GLU A 44 -5.26 4.20 7.43
C GLU A 44 -4.15 5.17 7.06
N HIS A 45 -4.22 5.81 5.89
CA HIS A 45 -3.17 6.72 5.48
C HIS A 45 -3.34 8.12 6.09
N VAL A 46 -4.49 8.75 5.89
CA VAL A 46 -4.67 10.16 6.31
C VAL A 46 -4.88 10.26 7.81
N LEU A 47 -5.76 9.44 8.38
CA LEU A 47 -6.16 9.57 9.79
C LEU A 47 -5.28 8.80 10.78
N GLN A 48 -4.43 7.89 10.31
CA GLN A 48 -3.54 7.11 11.17
C GLN A 48 -2.08 7.31 10.79
N HIS A 49 -1.66 6.88 9.61
CA HIS A 49 -0.26 6.95 9.19
C HIS A 49 0.30 8.37 9.25
N HIS A 50 -0.30 9.36 8.56
CA HIS A 50 0.15 10.75 8.62
C HIS A 50 0.03 11.38 10.01
N MET A 51 -0.92 10.91 10.81
CA MET A 51 -1.10 11.38 12.17
C MET A 51 -0.10 10.78 13.15
N TYR A 52 0.58 9.68 12.82
CA TYR A 52 1.42 8.92 13.74
C TYR A 52 2.69 8.36 13.09
N THR A 53 3.15 9.00 12.00
CA THR A 53 4.24 8.53 11.13
C THR A 53 5.43 8.02 11.93
N ASN A 54 5.93 6.84 11.60
CA ASN A 54 7.12 6.25 12.21
C ASN A 54 7.02 6.02 13.74
N THR A 55 5.81 5.94 14.29
CA THR A 55 5.54 5.54 15.68
C THR A 55 4.85 4.18 15.75
N PRO A 56 4.77 3.51 16.92
CA PRO A 56 4.02 2.27 17.08
C PRO A 56 2.52 2.35 16.74
N TRP A 57 1.94 3.55 16.65
CA TRP A 57 0.55 3.77 16.27
C TRP A 57 0.33 3.86 14.76
N ASP A 58 1.39 3.99 13.96
CA ASP A 58 1.33 3.91 12.50
C ASP A 58 1.14 2.44 12.07
N ASN A 59 0.09 2.18 11.30
CA ASN A 59 -0.21 0.85 10.80
C ASN A 59 0.86 0.32 9.85
N HIS A 60 1.64 1.19 9.21
CA HIS A 60 2.76 0.80 8.34
C HIS A 60 4.04 0.48 9.11
N PHE A 61 4.18 0.94 10.37
CA PHE A 61 5.41 0.78 11.16
C PHE A 61 5.81 -0.69 11.29
N ARG A 62 4.84 -1.58 11.50
CA ARG A 62 5.02 -3.05 11.54
C ARG A 62 4.21 -3.80 10.49
N GLY A 63 3.50 -3.09 9.61
CA GLY A 63 2.52 -3.66 8.69
C GLY A 63 3.12 -4.59 7.63
N THR A 64 4.43 -4.49 7.39
CA THR A 64 5.16 -5.29 6.41
C THR A 64 6.03 -6.38 7.06
N GLU A 65 6.02 -6.51 8.39
CA GLU A 65 6.72 -7.58 9.10
C GLU A 65 6.10 -8.97 8.78
N PRO A 66 6.91 -10.04 8.79
CA PRO A 66 8.35 -10.07 9.04
C PRO A 66 9.20 -9.75 7.81
N PHE A 67 8.57 -9.43 6.67
CA PHE A 67 9.21 -9.34 5.38
C PHE A 67 10.04 -8.06 5.22
N LEU A 68 9.46 -6.92 5.57
CA LEU A 68 10.20 -5.66 5.65
C LEU A 68 10.09 -5.16 7.09
N VAL A 69 11.24 -4.86 7.68
CA VAL A 69 11.33 -4.30 9.03
C VAL A 69 11.77 -2.85 8.87
N CYS A 70 10.78 -1.95 8.91
CA CYS A 70 10.97 -0.52 8.74
C CYS A 70 11.60 0.15 9.97
N ASP A 71 11.43 -0.42 11.17
CA ASP A 71 12.08 0.08 12.38
C ASP A 71 13.61 -0.11 12.28
N PRO A 72 14.41 0.98 12.26
CA PRO A 72 15.87 0.87 12.20
C PRO A 72 16.46 0.23 13.45
N THR A 73 15.78 0.37 14.61
CA THR A 73 16.23 -0.12 15.92
C THR A 73 15.92 -1.60 16.16
N ALA A 74 15.01 -2.18 15.36
CA ALA A 74 14.61 -3.56 15.51
C ALA A 74 15.75 -4.55 15.17
N ARG A 75 15.92 -5.55 16.05
CA ARG A 75 16.88 -6.64 15.81
C ARG A 75 16.38 -7.53 14.67
N ARG A 76 17.19 -7.64 13.61
CA ARG A 76 16.88 -8.48 12.43
C ARG A 76 17.49 -9.88 12.60
N SER A 77 16.72 -10.90 12.27
CA SER A 77 17.25 -12.26 12.08
C SER A 77 18.12 -12.35 10.83
N TYR A 78 18.93 -13.41 10.70
CA TYR A 78 19.74 -13.64 9.50
C TYR A 78 18.89 -13.65 8.20
N LEU A 79 17.71 -14.29 8.26
CA LEU A 79 16.77 -14.31 7.13
C LEU A 79 16.39 -12.88 6.72
N GLN A 80 16.03 -12.04 7.69
CA GLN A 80 15.60 -10.66 7.45
C GLN A 80 16.73 -9.73 7.00
N SER A 81 17.95 -9.91 7.50
CA SER A 81 19.09 -9.06 7.13
C SER A 81 19.71 -9.45 5.80
N THR A 82 19.66 -10.73 5.44
CA THR A 82 20.50 -11.27 4.35
C THR A 82 19.70 -11.81 3.18
N ILE A 83 18.51 -12.36 3.41
CA ILE A 83 17.73 -13.01 2.34
C ILE A 83 16.58 -12.10 1.92
N THR A 84 15.79 -11.61 2.88
CA THR A 84 14.57 -10.88 2.58
C THR A 84 14.76 -9.63 1.72
N PRO A 85 15.84 -8.83 1.83
CA PRO A 85 16.04 -7.67 0.95
C PRO A 85 16.09 -8.04 -0.54
N TYR A 86 16.63 -9.21 -0.88
CA TYR A 86 16.76 -9.66 -2.28
C TYR A 86 15.48 -10.30 -2.81
N ILE A 87 14.71 -10.98 -1.96
CA ILE A 87 13.43 -11.59 -2.35
C ILE A 87 12.24 -10.64 -2.18
N ASN A 88 12.45 -9.46 -1.59
CA ASN A 88 11.39 -8.49 -1.34
C ASN A 88 10.59 -8.13 -2.61
N PRO A 89 11.21 -7.87 -3.79
CA PRO A 89 10.43 -7.64 -5.01
C PRO A 89 9.50 -8.80 -5.37
N LEU A 90 9.87 -10.04 -5.05
CA LEU A 90 9.00 -11.21 -5.26
C LEU A 90 7.87 -11.27 -4.24
N ILE A 91 8.11 -10.87 -2.99
CA ILE A 91 7.06 -10.77 -1.97
C ILE A 91 6.06 -9.69 -2.36
N LEU A 92 6.55 -8.54 -2.85
CA LEU A 92 5.71 -7.42 -3.26
C LEU A 92 4.80 -7.75 -4.44
N THR A 93 5.08 -8.77 -5.28
CA THR A 93 4.14 -9.16 -6.35
C THR A 93 2.78 -9.61 -5.80
N PHE A 94 2.74 -10.02 -4.52
CA PHE A 94 1.52 -10.44 -3.83
C PHE A 94 0.83 -9.30 -3.06
N GLY A 95 1.43 -8.12 -3.00
CA GLY A 95 0.93 -7.01 -2.19
C GLY A 95 -0.50 -6.59 -2.52
N LEU A 96 -0.87 -6.52 -3.80
CA LEU A 96 -2.26 -6.25 -4.21
C LEU A 96 -3.24 -7.27 -3.65
N TYR A 97 -2.92 -8.56 -3.76
CA TYR A 97 -3.83 -9.62 -3.31
C TYR A 97 -3.96 -9.61 -1.78
N GLY A 98 -2.86 -9.38 -1.06
CA GLY A 98 -2.89 -9.22 0.40
C GLY A 98 -3.74 -8.03 0.83
N ASN A 99 -3.56 -6.87 0.19
CA ASN A 99 -4.34 -5.67 0.47
C ASN A 99 -5.83 -5.86 0.14
N TYR A 100 -6.16 -6.43 -1.03
CA TYR A 100 -7.53 -6.71 -1.42
C TYR A 100 -8.21 -7.71 -0.48
N LEU A 101 -7.49 -8.75 -0.03
CA LEU A 101 -8.00 -9.71 0.94
C LEU A 101 -8.26 -9.05 2.30
N ALA A 102 -7.35 -8.21 2.80
CA ALA A 102 -7.55 -7.47 4.05
C ALA A 102 -8.82 -6.60 3.97
N HIS A 103 -8.98 -5.85 2.87
CA HIS A 103 -10.19 -5.05 2.64
C HIS A 103 -11.46 -5.89 2.51
N LEU A 104 -11.41 -7.04 1.83
CA LEU A 104 -12.54 -7.97 1.77
C LEU A 104 -12.92 -8.45 3.17
N LEU A 105 -11.94 -8.81 4.01
CA LEU A 105 -12.20 -9.24 5.39
C LEU A 105 -12.82 -8.13 6.24
N ASP A 106 -12.37 -6.88 6.11
CA ASP A 106 -12.96 -5.76 6.83
C ASP A 106 -14.39 -5.45 6.36
N LEU A 107 -14.66 -5.63 5.08
CA LEU A 107 -16.00 -5.51 4.51
C LEU A 107 -16.94 -6.63 4.98
N LEU A 108 -16.45 -7.87 5.07
CA LEU A 108 -17.20 -8.98 5.67
C LEU A 108 -17.46 -8.77 7.17
N LYS A 109 -16.56 -8.09 7.88
CA LYS A 109 -16.71 -7.72 9.30
C LYS A 109 -17.57 -6.48 9.54
N GLY A 110 -18.08 -5.84 8.48
CA GLY A 110 -18.87 -4.60 8.58
C GLY A 110 -18.06 -3.37 9.00
N ARG A 111 -16.73 -3.43 8.89
CA ARG A 111 -15.81 -2.32 9.19
C ARG A 111 -15.57 -1.43 7.96
N GLU A 112 -16.10 -1.81 6.81
CA GLU A 112 -15.87 -1.17 5.53
C GLU A 112 -17.19 -1.12 4.76
N GLU A 113 -17.45 0.00 4.08
CA GLU A 113 -18.67 0.16 3.30
C GLU A 113 -18.63 -0.71 2.03
N TRP A 114 -19.69 -1.49 1.83
CA TRP A 114 -19.99 -2.23 0.60
C TRP A 114 -20.37 -1.32 -0.57
N ALA A 115 -20.67 -0.05 -0.30
CA ALA A 115 -21.58 0.78 -1.09
C ALA A 115 -21.06 1.28 -2.45
N ARG A 116 -19.93 0.79 -2.97
CA ARG A 116 -19.36 1.33 -4.21
C ARG A 116 -19.10 0.29 -5.30
N PRO A 117 -19.76 0.43 -6.47
CA PRO A 117 -19.51 -0.41 -7.64
C PRO A 117 -18.06 -0.42 -8.11
N THR A 118 -17.26 0.60 -7.79
CA THR A 118 -15.84 0.66 -8.15
C THR A 118 -15.03 -0.50 -7.56
N LYS A 119 -15.42 -1.02 -6.39
CA LYS A 119 -14.73 -2.12 -5.71
C LYS A 119 -14.82 -3.47 -6.44
N VAL A 120 -15.81 -3.64 -7.33
CA VAL A 120 -15.96 -4.86 -8.15
C VAL A 120 -15.15 -4.81 -9.45
N LEU A 121 -14.48 -3.69 -9.76
CA LEU A 121 -13.76 -3.52 -11.02
C LEU A 121 -12.51 -4.41 -11.11
N LEU A 122 -11.76 -4.59 -10.02
CA LEU A 122 -10.64 -5.54 -10.00
C LEU A 122 -11.11 -6.98 -10.30
N PRO A 123 -12.04 -7.59 -9.54
CA PRO A 123 -12.47 -8.96 -9.81
C PRO A 123 -13.12 -9.10 -11.19
N LEU A 124 -13.87 -8.09 -11.65
CA LEU A 124 -14.40 -8.07 -13.02
C LEU A 124 -13.27 -8.09 -14.06
N ASN A 125 -12.22 -7.28 -13.88
CA ASN A 125 -11.07 -7.27 -14.78
C ASN A 125 -10.41 -8.65 -14.85
N ILE A 126 -10.23 -9.32 -13.69
CA ILE A 126 -9.68 -10.67 -13.61
C ILE A 126 -10.58 -11.66 -14.37
N VAL A 127 -11.89 -11.66 -14.13
CA VAL A 127 -12.84 -12.54 -14.83
C VAL A 127 -12.81 -12.31 -16.33
N LEU A 128 -12.77 -11.06 -16.79
CA LEU A 128 -12.69 -10.72 -18.20
C LEU A 128 -11.39 -11.23 -18.83
N MET A 129 -10.26 -11.11 -18.14
CA MET A 129 -8.97 -11.63 -18.60
C MET A 129 -8.98 -13.15 -18.74
N LEU A 130 -9.51 -13.86 -17.74
CA LEU A 130 -9.65 -15.33 -17.79
C LEU A 130 -10.61 -15.78 -18.88
N SER A 131 -11.74 -15.09 -19.04
CA SER A 131 -12.76 -15.42 -20.04
C SER A 131 -12.26 -15.18 -21.46
N ARG A 132 -11.52 -14.08 -21.69
CA ARG A 132 -11.04 -13.71 -23.02
C ARG A 132 -9.84 -14.51 -23.48
N TRP A 133 -8.90 -14.81 -22.58
CA TRP A 133 -7.61 -15.38 -22.92
C TRP A 133 -7.43 -16.83 -22.45
N GLY A 134 -8.44 -17.41 -21.81
CA GLY A 134 -8.38 -18.74 -21.20
C GLY A 134 -7.67 -18.73 -19.85
N LEU A 135 -7.83 -19.82 -19.10
CA LEU A 135 -7.35 -19.91 -17.71
C LEU A 135 -5.86 -19.62 -17.57
N LEU A 136 -5.00 -20.35 -18.30
CA LEU A 136 -3.55 -20.24 -18.15
C LEU A 136 -3.02 -18.87 -18.62
N ARG A 137 -3.32 -18.48 -19.85
CA ARG A 137 -2.80 -17.22 -20.42
C ARG A 137 -3.45 -16.00 -19.74
N GLY A 138 -4.74 -16.05 -19.45
CA GLY A 138 -5.44 -15.00 -18.70
C GLY A 138 -4.86 -14.83 -17.30
N ALA A 139 -4.59 -15.93 -16.58
CA ALA A 139 -3.97 -15.88 -15.26
C ALA A 139 -2.54 -15.30 -15.32
N LEU A 140 -1.72 -15.73 -16.29
CA LEU A 140 -0.36 -15.21 -16.46
C LEU A 140 -0.35 -13.71 -16.79
N LEU A 141 -1.22 -13.26 -17.68
CA LEU A 141 -1.34 -11.84 -18.02
C LEU A 141 -1.82 -11.03 -16.81
N THR A 142 -2.80 -11.57 -16.08
CA THR A 142 -3.31 -10.96 -14.84
C THR A 142 -2.22 -10.81 -13.81
N TYR A 143 -1.55 -11.92 -13.47
CA TYR A 143 -0.43 -11.95 -12.55
C TYR A 143 0.66 -10.96 -12.96
N THR A 144 1.01 -10.92 -14.25
CA THR A 144 2.06 -10.02 -14.75
C THR A 144 1.72 -8.55 -14.50
N TRP A 145 0.50 -8.10 -14.80
CA TRP A 145 0.16 -6.69 -14.60
C TRP A 145 -0.02 -6.36 -13.12
N THR A 146 -0.61 -7.26 -12.31
CA THR A 146 -0.77 -7.05 -10.86
C THR A 146 0.56 -7.08 -10.13
N ALA A 147 1.51 -7.92 -10.57
CA ALA A 147 2.85 -7.99 -10.01
C ALA A 147 3.61 -6.70 -10.29
N VAL A 148 3.57 -6.21 -11.54
CA VAL A 148 4.17 -4.92 -11.91
C VAL A 148 3.54 -3.78 -11.12
N LEU A 149 2.20 -3.73 -11.02
CA LEU A 149 1.51 -2.75 -10.19
C LEU A 149 2.02 -2.78 -8.76
N SER A 150 1.98 -3.96 -8.12
CA SER A 150 2.30 -4.09 -6.70
C SER A 150 3.76 -3.73 -6.41
N VAL A 151 4.71 -4.28 -7.17
CA VAL A 151 6.14 -3.98 -6.99
C VAL A 151 6.41 -2.49 -7.09
N TRP A 152 5.92 -1.82 -8.13
CA TRP A 152 6.15 -0.38 -8.30
C TRP A 152 5.40 0.46 -7.27
N TYR A 153 4.12 0.15 -7.03
CA TYR A 153 3.31 0.89 -6.08
C TYR A 153 3.89 0.85 -4.66
N PHE A 154 4.15 -0.35 -4.14
CA PHE A 154 4.68 -0.49 -2.78
C PHE A 154 6.12 0.01 -2.68
N SER A 155 6.93 -0.11 -3.73
CA SER A 155 8.27 0.50 -3.72
C SER A 155 8.19 2.03 -3.60
N LEU A 156 7.35 2.67 -4.43
CA LEU A 156 7.16 4.13 -4.39
C LEU A 156 6.57 4.59 -3.05
N ALA A 157 5.58 3.87 -2.53
CA ALA A 157 4.97 4.18 -1.24
C ALA A 157 5.99 4.06 -0.09
N LEU A 158 6.78 2.98 -0.05
CA LEU A 158 7.79 2.73 0.99
C LEU A 158 8.99 3.69 0.90
N MET A 159 9.36 4.16 -0.30
CA MET A 159 10.44 5.13 -0.48
C MET A 159 10.14 6.47 0.21
N ASN A 160 8.87 6.86 0.30
CA ASN A 160 8.48 8.13 0.94
C ASN A 160 8.71 8.16 2.46
N HIS A 161 9.03 7.03 3.10
CA HIS A 161 9.34 6.94 4.53
C HIS A 161 10.83 6.99 4.87
N ASN A 162 11.71 7.13 3.87
CA ASN A 162 13.17 7.07 4.05
C ASN A 162 13.88 8.36 3.60
N ALA A 163 13.23 9.53 3.79
CA ALA A 163 13.91 10.79 3.56
C ALA A 163 14.93 11.05 4.68
N GLU A 164 16.03 11.74 4.37
CA GLU A 164 17.15 11.94 5.31
C GLU A 164 16.72 12.61 6.62
N HIS A 165 15.78 13.56 6.56
CA HIS A 165 15.24 14.24 7.74
C HIS A 165 14.38 13.34 8.65
N CYS A 166 13.83 12.24 8.11
CA CYS A 166 13.04 11.25 8.84
C CYS A 166 13.92 10.26 9.63
N MET A 167 15.25 10.33 9.48
CA MET A 167 16.20 9.39 10.08
C MET A 167 16.93 9.94 11.31
N ASP A 168 16.67 11.19 11.72
CA ASP A 168 17.22 11.75 12.97
C ASP A 168 16.38 11.31 14.18
N VAL A 169 16.61 10.05 14.57
CA VAL A 169 15.89 9.41 15.68
C VAL A 169 16.10 10.15 17.01
N ASP A 170 17.27 10.76 17.21
CA ASP A 170 17.61 11.48 18.43
C ASP A 170 16.85 12.81 18.50
N ALA A 171 16.79 13.57 17.40
CA ALA A 171 15.98 14.79 17.32
C ALA A 171 14.49 14.50 17.53
N ARG A 172 13.95 13.45 16.91
CA ARG A 172 12.56 13.03 17.11
C ARG A 172 12.27 12.65 18.55
N ASN A 173 13.15 11.86 19.18
CA ASN A 173 12.98 11.42 20.56
C ASN A 173 13.21 12.56 21.57
N GLY A 174 13.95 13.60 21.19
CA GLY A 174 14.17 14.81 21.98
C GLY A 174 13.09 15.89 21.79
N ALA A 175 12.14 15.69 20.88
CA ALA A 175 11.05 16.63 20.62
C ALA A 175 10.18 16.83 21.86
N THR A 176 9.76 18.07 22.07
CA THR A 176 8.99 18.49 23.26
C THR A 176 7.51 18.18 23.15
N ASP A 177 7.00 18.09 21.93
CA ASP A 177 5.63 17.71 21.64
C ASP A 177 5.52 16.83 20.38
N PHE A 178 4.31 16.32 20.17
CA PHE A 178 4.02 15.41 19.08
C PHE A 178 4.13 16.07 17.69
N GLY A 179 3.75 17.34 17.56
CA GLY A 179 3.84 18.07 16.30
C GLY A 179 5.30 18.36 15.91
N GLU A 180 6.16 18.68 16.88
CA GLU A 180 7.61 18.80 16.66
C GLU A 180 8.21 17.45 16.24
N ALA A 181 7.83 16.36 16.91
CA ALA A 181 8.27 15.01 16.56
C ALA A 181 7.88 14.63 15.12
N GLN A 182 6.71 15.07 14.64
CA GLN A 182 6.24 14.83 13.27
C GLN A 182 7.11 15.50 12.19
N LEU A 183 7.78 16.61 12.50
CA LEU A 183 8.66 17.31 11.55
C LEU A 183 10.02 16.63 11.39
N GLN A 184 10.37 15.74 12.33
CA GLN A 184 11.62 14.96 12.35
C GLN A 184 11.39 13.49 11.93
N SER A 185 10.16 13.15 11.53
CA SER A 185 9.72 11.78 11.21
C SER A 185 9.38 11.58 9.75
#